data_AF-A0A7D5VNJ9-F1
#
_entry.id   AF-A0A7D5VNJ9-F1
#
_cell.length_a   1.000
_cell.length_b   1.000
_cell.length_c   1.000
_cell.angle_alpha   90.00
_cell.angle_beta   90.00
_cell.angle_gamma   90.00
#
_symmetry.space_group_name_H-M   'P 1'
#
loop_
_entity.id
_entity.type
_entity.pdbx_description
1 polymer ?
#
loop_
_entity_poly.entity_id
_entity_poly.type
_entity_poly.pdbx_seq_one_letter_code
_entity_poly.pdbx_strand_id
1 'polypeptide(L)'
;MSMIPYTHWAYFQDEASARRCAEDLPDFVIRIRPPQEDIAEWLLLAGRDVEIDHMVERHHEVQAIVERHDGFYDGGESTWDLNLGQAVADPVLTGEWEIGKNS
;
A
#
# COMPACT_ATOMS: atom_id res chain seq x y z
N MET A 1 -16.35 -16.39 -3.67
CA MET A 1 -15.23 -15.63 -4.26
C MET A 1 -14.10 -15.62 -3.26
N SER A 2 -12.86 -15.84 -3.70
CA SER A 2 -11.70 -15.84 -2.80
C SER A 2 -11.15 -14.44 -2.72
N MET A 3 -11.09 -13.89 -1.51
CA MET A 3 -10.46 -12.61 -1.21
C MET A 3 -9.04 -12.85 -0.71
N ILE A 4 -8.13 -11.93 -0.99
CA ILE A 4 -6.78 -11.95 -0.44
C ILE A 4 -6.40 -10.54 0.05
N PRO A 5 -5.81 -10.40 1.25
CA PRO A 5 -5.20 -9.14 1.65
C PRO A 5 -4.09 -8.76 0.66
N TYR A 6 -4.13 -7.52 0.19
CA TYR A 6 -3.22 -7.03 -0.84
C TYR A 6 -2.85 -5.59 -0.54
N THR A 7 -1.56 -5.28 -0.64
CA THR A 7 -1.04 -3.95 -0.36
C THR A 7 -0.40 -3.37 -1.61
N HIS A 8 -0.84 -2.17 -1.98
CA HIS A 8 -0.32 -1.40 -3.10
C HIS A 8 0.73 -0.40 -2.62
N TRP A 9 1.77 -0.22 -3.43
CA TRP A 9 2.94 0.60 -3.11
C TRP A 9 3.06 1.72 -4.15
N ALA A 10 3.15 2.96 -3.67
CA ALA A 10 3.30 4.13 -4.54
C ALA A 10 4.24 5.15 -3.91
N TYR A 11 5.02 5.83 -4.76
CA TYR A 11 6.03 6.79 -4.36
C TYR A 11 5.71 8.18 -4.90
N PHE A 12 5.90 9.21 -4.08
CA PHE A 12 5.60 10.60 -4.39
C PHE A 12 6.77 11.50 -4.03
N GLN A 13 6.99 12.58 -4.77
CA GLN A 13 8.05 13.54 -4.47
C GLN A 13 7.78 14.34 -3.18
N ASP A 14 6.53 14.45 -2.76
CA ASP A 14 6.12 15.20 -1.58
C ASP A 14 4.92 14.57 -0.85
N GLU A 15 4.78 14.91 0.45
CA GLU A 15 3.71 14.42 1.32
C GLU A 15 2.31 14.83 0.83
N ALA A 16 2.18 16.04 0.29
CA ALA A 16 0.88 16.59 -0.07
C ALA A 16 0.27 15.83 -1.25
N SER A 17 1.09 15.43 -2.22
CA SER A 17 0.70 14.61 -3.36
C SER A 17 0.28 13.20 -2.93
N ALA A 18 1.03 12.57 -2.02
CA ALA A 18 0.62 11.30 -1.41
C ALA A 18 -0.72 11.43 -0.66
N ARG A 19 -0.92 12.51 0.10
CA ARG A 19 -2.19 12.76 0.82
C ARG A 19 -3.39 12.95 -0.12
N ARG A 20 -3.23 13.72 -1.20
CA ARG A 20 -4.29 13.86 -2.22
C ARG A 20 -4.62 12.54 -2.90
N CYS A 21 -3.61 11.73 -3.22
CA CYS A 21 -3.84 10.38 -3.76
C CYS A 21 -4.62 9.50 -2.77
N ALA A 22 -4.34 9.59 -1.48
CA ALA A 22 -5.06 8.82 -0.45
C ALA A 22 -6.54 9.18 -0.35
N GLU A 23 -6.91 10.45 -0.61
CA GLU A 23 -8.32 10.89 -0.62
C GLU A 23 -9.13 10.22 -1.75
N ASP A 24 -8.47 9.86 -2.86
CA ASP A 24 -9.06 9.14 -3.99
C ASP A 24 -9.09 7.60 -3.78
N LEU A 25 -8.63 7.11 -2.63
CA LEU A 25 -8.62 5.69 -2.24
C LEU A 25 -9.42 5.46 -0.94
N PRO A 26 -10.72 5.85 -0.88
CA PRO A 26 -11.47 5.99 0.37
C PRO A 26 -11.77 4.66 1.08
N ASP A 27 -11.62 3.54 0.40
CA ASP A 27 -11.92 2.20 0.91
C ASP A 27 -10.67 1.35 1.19
N PHE A 28 -9.49 1.97 1.12
CA PHE A 28 -8.22 1.37 1.49
C PHE A 28 -7.80 1.79 2.91
N VAL A 29 -7.07 0.90 3.57
CA VAL A 29 -6.27 1.27 4.75
C VAL A 29 -4.99 1.92 4.24
N ILE A 30 -4.82 3.21 4.56
CA ILE A 30 -3.68 4.00 4.09
C ILE A 30 -2.61 4.18 5.17
N ARG A 31 -1.34 4.07 4.77
CA ARG A 31 -0.18 4.59 5.49
C ARG A 31 0.66 5.46 4.56
N ILE A 32 0.96 6.67 5.00
CA ILE A 32 1.92 7.57 4.33
C ILE A 32 3.15 7.64 5.22
N ARG A 33 4.32 7.36 4.64
CA ARG A 33 5.60 7.32 5.33
C ARG A 33 6.56 8.34 4.70
N PRO A 34 7.36 9.04 5.53
CA PRO A 34 8.39 9.93 5.01
C PRO A 34 9.46 9.14 4.25
N PRO A 35 10.28 9.83 3.43
CA PRO A 35 11.49 9.29 2.85
C PRO A 35 12.37 8.57 3.89
N GLN A 36 13.04 7.49 3.47
CA GLN A 36 13.98 6.70 4.28
C GLN A 36 15.40 6.84 3.71
N GLU A 37 16.43 6.33 4.41
CA GLU A 37 17.84 6.59 4.06
C GLU A 37 18.19 6.29 2.58
N ASP A 38 17.56 5.28 1.98
CA ASP A 38 17.82 4.85 0.60
C ASP A 38 16.71 5.24 -0.40
N ILE A 39 15.64 5.92 0.05
CA ILE A 39 14.47 6.27 -0.78
C ILE A 39 14.11 7.74 -0.52
N ALA A 40 14.32 8.59 -1.54
CA ALA A 40 14.09 10.04 -1.43
C ALA A 40 12.60 10.42 -1.49
N GLU A 41 11.76 9.51 -1.97
CA GLU A 41 10.33 9.70 -2.14
C GLU A 41 9.51 9.36 -0.89
N TRP A 42 8.36 10.03 -0.76
CA TRP A 42 7.30 9.68 0.17
C TRP A 42 6.60 8.40 -0.28
N LEU A 43 6.43 7.45 0.63
CA LEU A 43 5.78 6.17 0.36
C LEU A 43 4.32 6.22 0.81
N LEU A 44 3.41 5.84 -0.08
CA LEU A 44 2.01 5.52 0.21
C LEU A 44 1.82 4.01 0.10
N LEU A 45 1.36 3.40 1.19
CA LEU A 45 0.88 2.03 1.24
C LEU A 45 -0.64 2.05 1.33
N ALA A 46 -1.31 1.34 0.43
CA ALA A 46 -2.76 1.21 0.40
C ALA A 46 -3.15 -0.26 0.41
N GLY A 47 -3.68 -0.73 1.53
CA GLY A 47 -4.10 -2.13 1.67
C GLY A 47 -5.59 -2.33 1.69
N ARG A 48 -6.01 -3.44 1.09
CA ARG A 48 -7.39 -3.93 1.12
C ARG A 48 -7.43 -5.41 0.79
N ASP A 49 -8.50 -6.08 1.20
CA ASP A 49 -8.87 -7.36 0.60
C ASP A 49 -9.29 -7.17 -0.85
N VAL A 50 -8.72 -7.97 -1.76
CA VAL A 50 -9.02 -7.94 -3.20
C VAL A 50 -9.52 -9.31 -3.65
N GLU A 51 -10.51 -9.33 -4.55
CA GLU A 51 -10.95 -10.55 -5.21
C GLU A 51 -9.84 -11.05 -6.14
N ILE A 52 -9.41 -12.31 -5.97
CA ILE A 52 -8.29 -12.88 -6.75
C ILE A 52 -8.52 -12.74 -8.26
N ASP A 53 -9.75 -12.99 -8.72
CA ASP A 53 -10.12 -12.92 -10.14
C ASP A 53 -10.08 -11.50 -10.71
N HIS A 54 -10.08 -10.46 -9.86
CA HIS A 54 -10.08 -9.05 -10.25
C HIS A 54 -8.80 -8.30 -9.84
N MET A 55 -7.75 -9.01 -9.41
CA MET A 55 -6.50 -8.37 -8.96
C MET A 55 -5.85 -7.49 -10.03
N VAL A 56 -5.86 -7.92 -11.29
CA VAL A 56 -5.28 -7.15 -12.41
C VAL A 56 -6.05 -5.85 -12.64
N GLU A 57 -7.39 -5.92 -12.64
CA GLU A 57 -8.24 -4.74 -12.80
C GLU A 57 -8.02 -3.76 -11.64
N ARG A 58 -7.92 -4.28 -10.41
CA ARG A 58 -7.62 -3.49 -9.22
C ARG A 58 -6.25 -2.82 -9.29
N HIS A 59 -5.25 -3.52 -9.81
CA HIS A 59 -3.90 -2.99 -10.02
C HIS A 59 -3.92 -1.79 -10.99
N HIS A 60 -4.64 -1.90 -12.10
CA HIS A 60 -4.80 -0.82 -13.06
C HIS A 60 -5.60 0.37 -12.51
N GLU A 61 -6.64 0.12 -11.72
CA GLU A 61 -7.42 1.17 -11.07
C GLU A 61 -6.54 1.99 -10.11
N VAL A 62 -5.78 1.32 -9.24
CA VAL A 62 -4.89 2.00 -8.30
C VAL A 62 -3.75 2.72 -9.02
N GLN A 63 -3.13 2.08 -10.01
CA GLN A 63 -2.10 2.72 -10.85
C GLN A 63 -2.62 4.02 -11.47
N ALA A 64 -3.79 3.97 -12.10
CA ALA A 64 -4.38 5.14 -12.74
C ALA A 64 -4.74 6.26 -11.74
N ILE A 65 -5.05 5.92 -10.48
CA ILE A 65 -5.23 6.92 -9.41
C ILE A 65 -3.89 7.55 -9.06
N VAL A 66 -2.86 6.72 -8.79
CA VAL A 66 -1.51 7.19 -8.42
C VAL A 66 -0.93 8.11 -9.49
N GLU A 67 -1.00 7.73 -10.75
CA GLU A 67 -0.48 8.52 -11.88
C GLU A 67 -1.19 9.87 -12.05
N ARG A 68 -2.49 9.98 -11.71
CA ARG A 68 -3.21 11.27 -11.73
C ARG A 68 -2.70 12.27 -10.69
N HIS A 69 -2.02 11.78 -9.65
CA HIS A 69 -1.44 12.60 -8.57
C HIS A 69 0.08 12.69 -8.69
N ASP A 70 0.63 12.50 -9.90
CA ASP A 70 2.06 12.57 -10.20
C ASP A 70 2.92 11.56 -9.39
N GLY A 71 2.32 10.46 -8.95
CA GLY A 71 3.00 9.38 -8.23
C GLY A 71 3.58 8.31 -9.18
N PHE A 72 4.56 7.57 -8.68
CA PHE A 72 5.07 6.35 -9.30
C PHE A 72 4.48 5.13 -8.60
N TYR A 73 3.79 4.29 -9.36
CA TYR A 73 3.20 3.06 -8.85
C TYR A 73 4.17 1.88 -9.00
N ASP A 74 4.46 1.19 -7.90
CA ASP A 74 5.45 0.09 -7.82
C ASP A 74 4.80 -1.29 -7.68
N GLY A 75 3.47 -1.33 -7.86
CA GLY A 75 2.70 -2.57 -7.85
C GLY A 75 2.07 -2.87 -6.50
N GLY A 76 1.83 -4.16 -6.26
CA GLY A 76 1.27 -4.62 -5.00
C GLY A 76 1.59 -6.08 -4.71
N GLU A 77 1.42 -6.45 -3.46
CA GLU A 77 1.76 -7.78 -2.96
C GLU A 77 0.83 -8.25 -1.84
N SER A 78 0.74 -9.57 -1.69
CA SER A 78 0.15 -10.21 -0.51
C SER A 78 1.25 -10.69 0.40
N THR A 79 1.12 -10.41 1.70
CA THR A 79 1.99 -10.99 2.72
C THR A 79 1.49 -12.40 3.06
N TRP A 80 2.38 -13.39 3.09
CA TRP A 80 2.04 -14.77 3.47
C TRP A 80 2.58 -15.10 4.86
N ASP A 81 1.69 -15.45 5.80
CA ASP A 81 2.09 -15.94 7.11
C ASP A 81 2.36 -17.44 7.06
N LEU A 82 3.61 -17.83 7.31
CA LEU A 82 4.04 -19.23 7.29
C LEU A 82 3.53 -20.07 8.47
N ASN A 83 3.21 -19.44 9.60
CA ASN A 83 2.65 -20.12 10.77
C ASN A 83 1.16 -20.40 10.59
N LEU A 84 0.44 -19.44 10.01
CA LEU A 84 -0.99 -19.57 9.74
C LEU A 84 -1.27 -20.30 8.42
N GLY A 85 -0.29 -20.34 7.51
CA GLY A 85 -0.43 -20.97 6.20
C GLY A 85 -1.44 -20.24 5.30
N GLN A 86 -1.55 -18.91 5.42
CA GLN A 86 -2.48 -18.09 4.65
C GLN A 86 -1.95 -16.67 4.46
N ALA A 87 -2.56 -15.94 3.52
CA ALA A 87 -2.27 -14.52 3.33
C ALA A 87 -2.84 -13.67 4.47
N VAL A 88 -2.11 -12.62 4.85
CA VAL A 88 -2.46 -11.67 5.91
C VAL A 88 -2.24 -10.23 5.42
N ALA A 89 -2.92 -9.28 6.05
CA ALA A 89 -2.68 -7.86 5.76
C ALA A 89 -1.22 -7.49 6.06
N ASP A 90 -0.65 -6.58 5.25
CA ASP A 90 0.71 -6.11 5.48
C ASP A 90 0.81 -5.50 6.88
N PRO A 91 1.70 -6.02 7.73
CA PRO A 91 1.82 -5.55 9.10
C PRO A 91 2.20 -4.07 9.27
N VAL A 92 2.78 -3.45 8.23
CA VAL A 92 3.04 -1.99 8.20
C VAL A 92 1.71 -1.21 8.20
N LEU A 93 0.64 -1.78 7.65
CA LEU A 93 -0.70 -1.19 7.70
C LEU A 93 -1.36 -1.39 9.06
N THR A 94 -1.14 -2.52 9.72
CA THR A 94 -1.74 -2.84 11.03
C THR A 94 -1.05 -2.13 12.20
N GLY A 95 0.18 -1.63 11.98
CA GLY A 95 0.98 -0.97 13.03
C GLY A 95 1.79 -1.96 13.88
N GLU A 96 1.83 -3.23 13.50
CA GLU A 96 2.51 -4.30 14.25
C GLU A 96 4.05 -4.27 14.06
N TRP A 97 4.55 -3.50 13.08
CA TRP A 97 5.98 -3.38 12.75
C TRP A 97 6.60 -2.01 13.06
N GLU A 98 6.10 -1.28 14.07
CA GLU A 98 6.90 -0.20 14.69
C GLU A 98 8.08 -0.78 15.52
N ILE A 99 8.88 -1.68 14.94
CA ILE A 99 10.14 -2.14 15.54
C ILE A 99 11.19 -1.08 15.25
N GLY A 100 11.33 -0.14 16.19
CA GLY A 100 12.35 0.91 16.14
C GLY A 100 12.24 1.99 17.21
N LYS A 101 11.21 1.97 18.08
CA LYS A 101 11.11 2.86 19.24
C LYS A 101 11.12 2.08 20.56
N ASN A 102 12.19 1.34 20.81
CA ASN A 102 12.62 1.11 22.18
C ASN A 102 13.70 2.14 22.51
N SER A 103 13.24 3.20 23.17
CA SER A 103 13.88 3.95 24.28
C SER A 103 15.39 4.10 24.30
#